data_AF-A0A1I2N3P5-F1
#
_entry.id   AF-A0A1I2N3P5-F1
#
_cell.length_a   1.000
_cell.length_b   1.000
_cell.length_c   1.000
_cell.angle_alpha   90.00
_cell.angle_beta   90.00
_cell.angle_gamma   90.00
#
_symmetry.space_group_name_H-M   'P 1'
#
loop_
_entity.id
_entity.type
_entity.pdbx_description
1 polymer ?
#
loop_
_entity_poly.entity_id
_entity_poly.type
_entity_poly.pdbx_seq_one_letter_code
_entity_poly.pdbx_strand_id
1 'polypeptide(L)'
;MEKTLVILDPTLKSGYTNIPNVVLMSPGLSLEAKGLYIILSMFNQSDGVVPDQRKITELTKYSTKTTGKLIRELKQKGYFPVSPAVGRERA
;
A
#
# COMPACT_ATOMS: atom_id res chain seq x y z
N MET A 1 29.72 2.11 -5.05
CA MET A 1 29.73 1.58 -3.67
C MET A 1 28.33 1.10 -3.37
N GLU A 2 28.14 -0.21 -3.20
CA GLU A 2 26.83 -0.78 -2.86
C GLU A 2 26.52 -0.51 -1.39
N LYS A 3 25.31 -0.06 -1.08
CA LYS A 3 24.89 0.22 0.31
C LYS A 3 23.91 -0.86 0.75
N THR A 4 24.27 -1.60 1.80
CA THR A 4 23.43 -2.65 2.38
C THR A 4 22.64 -2.09 3.55
N LEU A 5 21.32 -2.25 3.53
CA LEU A 5 20.47 -1.97 4.69
C LEU A 5 20.62 -3.12 5.70
N VAL A 6 21.13 -2.81 6.90
CA VAL A 6 21.25 -3.77 8.00
C VAL A 6 20.08 -3.57 8.96
N ILE A 7 19.19 -4.56 9.05
CA ILE A 7 18.08 -4.57 10.00
C ILE A 7 18.53 -5.29 11.28
N LEU A 8 18.75 -4.54 12.35
CA LEU A 8 19.21 -5.08 13.64
C LEU A 8 18.06 -5.62 14.50
N ASP A 9 16.84 -5.12 14.32
CA ASP A 9 15.67 -5.60 15.06
C ASP A 9 15.07 -6.83 14.35
N PRO A 10 15.03 -8.01 15.00
CA PRO A 10 14.45 -9.22 14.41
C PRO A 10 12.97 -9.07 14.03
N THR A 11 12.23 -8.16 14.67
CA THR A 11 10.82 -7.85 14.37
C THR A 11 10.67 -7.21 12.99
N LEU A 12 11.68 -6.47 12.56
CA LEU A 12 11.71 -5.78 11.28
C LEU A 12 12.22 -6.67 10.13
N LYS A 13 12.63 -7.92 10.41
CA LYS A 13 13.01 -8.91 9.38
C LYS A 13 11.86 -9.22 8.43
N SER A 14 10.62 -9.03 8.87
CA SER A 14 9.40 -9.18 8.07
C SER A 14 9.30 -8.13 6.94
N GLY A 15 10.24 -7.17 6.90
CA GLY A 15 10.34 -6.14 5.87
C GLY A 15 9.59 -4.86 6.22
N TYR A 16 9.70 -3.90 5.32
CA TYR A 16 8.97 -2.63 5.37
C TYR A 16 8.11 -2.50 4.13
N THR A 17 6.96 -1.85 4.27
CA THR A 17 6.16 -1.48 3.11
C THR A 17 6.50 -0.05 2.69
N ASN A 18 7.05 0.09 1.49
CA ASN A 18 7.36 1.41 0.92
C ASN A 18 6.11 2.05 0.31
N ILE A 19 6.03 3.38 0.40
CA ILE A 19 5.04 4.21 -0.32
C ILE A 19 5.77 5.12 -1.32
N PRO A 20 5.34 5.21 -2.59
CA PRO A 20 5.91 6.16 -3.53
C PRO A 20 5.69 7.61 -3.04
N ASN A 21 6.73 8.44 -3.16
CA ASN A 21 6.66 9.86 -2.75
C ASN A 21 5.49 10.61 -3.40
N VAL A 22 5.15 10.27 -4.65
CA VAL A 22 4.01 10.87 -5.37
C VAL A 22 2.67 10.60 -4.68
N VAL A 23 2.50 9.43 -4.03
CA VAL A 23 1.29 9.10 -3.27
C VAL A 23 1.36 9.74 -1.89
N LEU A 24 2.51 9.63 -1.22
CA LEU A 24 2.72 10.20 0.12
C LEU A 24 2.51 11.72 0.13
N MET A 25 2.98 12.41 -0.90
CA MET A 25 2.90 13.87 -1.03
C MET A 25 1.67 14.35 -1.78
N SER A 26 0.80 13.45 -2.27
CA SER A 26 -0.38 13.83 -3.05
C SER A 26 -1.28 14.80 -2.27
N PRO A 27 -1.49 16.03 -2.76
CA PRO A 27 -2.45 16.95 -2.17
C PRO A 27 -3.87 16.43 -2.41
N GLY A 28 -4.70 16.47 -1.36
CA GLY A 28 -6.08 16.01 -1.42
C GLY A 28 -6.27 14.49 -1.34
N LEU A 29 -5.20 13.72 -1.03
CA LEU A 29 -5.36 12.42 -0.41
C LEU A 29 -5.29 12.58 1.11
N SER A 30 -6.30 12.06 1.79
CA SER A 30 -6.31 11.88 3.24
C SER A 30 -5.18 10.96 3.68
N LEU A 31 -4.70 11.17 4.92
CA LEU A 31 -3.69 10.31 5.51
C LEU A 31 -4.18 8.86 5.64
N GLU A 32 -5.48 8.67 5.90
CA GLU A 32 -6.12 7.34 5.93
C GLU A 32 -6.07 6.65 4.56
N ALA A 33 -6.35 7.37 3.46
CA ALA A 33 -6.26 6.80 2.13
C ALA A 33 -4.82 6.42 1.77
N LYS A 34 -3.83 7.21 2.21
CA LYS A 34 -2.40 6.87 2.07
C LYS A 34 -2.05 5.61 2.87
N GLY A 35 -2.58 5.47 4.09
CA GLY A 35 -2.45 4.26 4.90
C GLY A 35 -3.06 3.04 4.20
N LEU A 36 -4.25 3.17 3.61
CA LEU A 36 -4.86 2.10 2.84
C LEU A 36 -4.02 1.74 1.62
N TYR A 37 -3.48 2.71 0.89
CA TYR A 37 -2.59 2.46 -0.25
C TYR A 37 -1.36 1.63 0.15
N ILE A 38 -0.75 1.92 1.30
CA ILE A 38 0.38 1.15 1.86
C ILE A 38 -0.05 -0.31 2.05
N ILE A 39 -1.17 -0.55 2.73
CA ILE A 39 -1.67 -1.91 2.99
C ILE A 39 -1.89 -2.66 1.68
N LEU A 40 -2.56 -2.05 0.70
CA LEU A 40 -2.79 -2.67 -0.61
C LEU A 40 -1.48 -2.96 -1.36
N SER A 41 -0.50 -2.06 -1.26
CA SER A 41 0.83 -2.23 -1.86
C SER A 41 1.60 -3.40 -1.25
N MET A 42 1.45 -3.64 0.06
CA MET A 42 2.04 -4.77 0.76
C MET A 42 1.58 -6.11 0.16
N PHE A 43 0.26 -6.29 -0.02
CA PHE A 43 -0.30 -7.52 -0.61
C PHE A 43 0.07 -7.70 -2.08
N ASN A 44 0.11 -6.61 -2.84
CA ASN A 44 0.53 -6.67 -4.23
C ASN A 44 2.01 -7.07 -4.37
N GLN A 45 2.86 -6.73 -3.38
CA GLN A 45 4.27 -7.11 -3.37
C GLN A 45 4.51 -8.56 -2.91
N SER A 46 3.72 -9.06 -1.96
CA SER A 46 3.83 -10.43 -1.44
C SER A 46 3.27 -11.47 -2.41
N ASP A 47 2.02 -11.28 -2.84
CA ASP A 47 1.23 -12.33 -3.49
C ASP A 47 0.77 -11.96 -4.90
N GLY A 48 0.98 -10.69 -5.31
CA GLY A 48 0.46 -10.16 -6.58
C GLY A 48 -1.07 -10.05 -6.63
N VAL A 49 -1.74 -10.26 -5.50
CA VAL A 49 -3.21 -10.24 -5.38
C VAL A 49 -3.61 -9.13 -4.42
N VAL A 50 -4.29 -8.12 -4.95
CA VAL A 50 -4.88 -7.06 -4.13
C VAL A 50 -6.13 -7.61 -3.43
N PRO A 51 -6.26 -7.47 -2.09
CA PRO A 51 -7.40 -8.00 -1.36
C PRO A 51 -8.71 -7.33 -1.77
N ASP A 52 -9.81 -8.08 -1.70
CA ASP A 52 -11.14 -7.54 -1.91
C ASP A 52 -11.59 -6.63 -0.73
N GLN A 53 -12.73 -5.96 -0.89
CA GLN A 53 -13.24 -5.03 0.11
C GLN A 53 -13.52 -5.69 1.47
N ARG A 54 -13.94 -6.96 1.47
CA ARG A 54 -14.19 -7.71 2.70
C ARG A 54 -12.89 -7.94 3.44
N LYS A 55 -11.86 -8.44 2.75
CA LYS A 55 -10.55 -8.71 3.33
C LYS A 55 -9.88 -7.43 3.81
N ILE A 56 -10.02 -6.31 3.09
CA ILE A 56 -9.55 -5.00 3.54
C ILE A 56 -10.22 -4.61 4.87
N THR A 57 -11.54 -4.73 4.95
CA THR A 57 -12.33 -4.41 6.16
C THR A 57 -11.91 -5.25 7.35
N GLU A 58 -11.67 -6.55 7.15
CA GLU A 58 -11.15 -7.46 8.18
C GLU A 58 -9.75 -7.05 8.68
N LEU A 59 -8.86 -6.64 7.77
CA LEU A 59 -7.48 -6.28 8.09
C LEU A 59 -7.36 -4.91 8.79
N THR A 60 -8.08 -3.91 8.29
CA THR A 60 -7.99 -2.53 8.80
C THR A 60 -8.92 -2.27 9.98
N LYS A 61 -9.89 -3.17 10.22
CA LYS A 61 -11.03 -2.98 11.14
C LYS A 61 -11.89 -1.76 10.79
N TYR A 62 -11.78 -1.23 9.58
CA TYR A 62 -12.66 -0.17 9.09
C TYR A 62 -14.04 -0.71 8.77
N SER A 63 -15.06 0.15 8.87
CA SER A 63 -16.39 -0.21 8.37
C SER A 63 -16.36 -0.34 6.84
N THR A 64 -17.27 -1.15 6.28
CA THR A 64 -17.45 -1.26 4.81
C THR A 64 -17.65 0.11 4.14
N LYS A 65 -18.34 1.03 4.83
CA LYS A 65 -18.56 2.42 4.39
C LYS A 65 -17.25 3.19 4.32
N THR A 66 -16.44 3.14 5.37
CA THR A 66 -15.12 3.78 5.42
C THR A 66 -14.20 3.20 4.35
N THR A 67 -14.13 1.86 4.24
CA THR A 67 -13.35 1.18 3.20
C THR A 67 -13.76 1.64 1.80
N GLY A 68 -15.07 1.69 1.51
CA GLY A 68 -15.59 2.15 0.22
C GLY A 68 -15.32 3.64 -0.05
N LYS A 69 -15.31 4.49 0.98
CA LYS A 69 -14.92 5.90 0.88
C LYS A 69 -13.44 6.02 0.50
N LEU A 70 -12.55 5.34 1.20
CA LEU A 70 -11.10 5.42 0.97
C LEU A 70 -10.71 4.84 -0.40
N ILE A 71 -11.31 3.71 -0.81
CA ILE A 71 -11.10 3.15 -2.17
C ILE A 71 -11.55 4.15 -3.24
N ARG A 72 -12.69 4.81 -3.04
CA ARG A 72 -13.18 5.83 -3.98
C ARG A 72 -12.24 7.02 -4.07
N GLU A 73 -11.70 7.47 -2.94
CA GLU A 73 -10.72 8.55 -2.90
C GLU A 73 -9.46 8.21 -3.70
N LEU A 74 -8.92 7.00 -3.51
CA LEU A 74 -7.78 6.51 -4.29
C LEU A 74 -8.10 6.42 -5.79
N LYS A 75 -9.29 5.91 -6.15
CA LYS A 75 -9.75 5.86 -7.55
C LYS A 75 -9.84 7.24 -8.18
N GLN A 76 -10.43 8.21 -7.49
CA GLN A 76 -10.59 9.59 -7.97
C GLN A 76 -9.25 10.29 -8.21
N LYS A 77 -8.19 9.87 -7.51
CA LYS A 77 -6.84 10.40 -7.66
C LYS A 77 -5.93 9.55 -8.56
N GLY A 78 -6.45 8.47 -9.15
CA GLY A 78 -5.69 7.61 -10.07
C GLY A 78 -4.72 6.64 -9.39
N TYR A 79 -4.88 6.39 -8.09
CA TYR A 79 -4.02 5.48 -7.31
C TYR A 79 -4.65 4.11 -7.05
N PHE A 80 -5.75 3.78 -7.74
CA PHE A 80 -6.39 2.46 -7.68
C PHE A 80 -6.86 2.01 -9.08
N PRO A 81 -6.64 0.74 -9.49
CA PRO A 81 -6.01 -0.34 -8.71
C PRO A 81 -4.52 -0.06 -8.46
N VAL A 82 -4.00 -0.58 -7.35
CA VAL A 82 -2.59 -0.40 -7.00
C VAL A 82 -1.76 -1.23 -7.98
N SER A 83 -1.03 -0.56 -8.88
CA SER A 83 -0.09 -1.24 -9.78
C SER A 83 1.12 -1.76 -9.01
N PRO A 84 1.77 -2.84 -9.46
CA PRO A 84 3.06 -3.25 -8.92
C PRO A 84 4.05 -2.08 -9.04
N ALA A 85 4.83 -1.84 -7.98
CA ALA A 85 5.87 -0.84 -8.02
C ALA A 85 6.79 -1.13 -9.22
N VAL A 86 7.04 -0.11 -10.03
CA VAL A 86 7.99 -0.16 -11.16
C VAL A 86 9.34 -0.58 -10.61
N GLY A 87 9.67 -1.86 -10.75
CA GLY A 87 10.80 -2.49 -10.08
C GLY A 87 10.93 -3.99 -10.35
N ARG A 88 9.93 -4.61 -10.99
CA ARG A 88 10.09 -5.90 -11.66
C ARG A 88 9.69 -5.78 -13.13
N GLU A 89 10.52 -5.12 -13.92
CA GLU A 89 10.70 -5.63 -15.28
C GLU A 89 11.23 -7.06 -15.11
N ARG A 90 10.51 -8.02 -15.67
CA ARG A 90 10.87 -9.43 -15.62
C ARG A 90 12.27 -9.58 -16.21
N ALA A 91 13.25 -9.83 -15.34
CA ALA A 91 14.50 -10.45 -15.73
C ALA A 91 14.23 -11.89 -16.18
#